data_AF-A0A3L6DN78-F1
#
_entry.id   AF-A0A3L6DN78-F1
#
_cell.length_a   1.000
_cell.length_b   1.000
_cell.length_c   1.000
_cell.angle_alpha   90.00
_cell.angle_beta   90.00
_cell.angle_gamma   90.00
#
_symmetry.space_group_name_H-M   'P 1'
#
loop_
_entity.id
_entity.type
_entity.pdbx_description
1 polymer ?
#
loop_
_entity_poly.entity_id
_entity_poly.type
_entity_poly.pdbx_seq_one_letter_code
_entity_poly.pdbx_strand_id
1 'polypeptide(L)'
;MAGKAAAATAARWAEGYPWKEKLAKYKGELGKGVWGYWELGAWKPLGISARKRARLRKEVLLAGEDWSYDPPRGEMRTKRKGHKCDRISAEKRANTVELMKKMPQMLLDYKVSKYILG
;
A
#
# COMPACT_ATOMS: atom_id res chain seq x y z
N MET A 1 -3.87 -28.02 35.58
CA MET A 1 -3.02 -28.02 34.34
C MET A 1 -2.65 -26.62 33.85
N ALA A 2 -3.51 -25.59 33.95
CA ALA A 2 -3.21 -24.24 33.46
C ALA A 2 -2.03 -23.54 34.16
N GLY A 3 -1.88 -23.69 35.48
CA GLY A 3 -0.79 -23.07 36.25
C GLY A 3 0.61 -23.58 35.89
N LYS A 4 0.73 -24.88 35.55
CA LYS A 4 2.01 -25.46 35.07
C LYS A 4 2.39 -24.93 33.69
N ALA A 5 1.41 -24.75 32.79
CA ALA A 5 1.65 -24.17 31.48
C ALA A 5 2.09 -22.70 31.57
N ALA A 6 1.46 -21.92 32.44
CA ALA A 6 1.83 -20.52 32.69
C ALA A 6 3.24 -20.39 33.31
N ALA A 7 3.58 -21.23 34.29
CA ALA A 7 4.91 -21.26 34.91
C ALA A 7 6.00 -21.70 33.92
N ALA A 8 5.72 -22.71 33.09
CA ALA A 8 6.63 -23.15 32.03
C ALA A 8 6.83 -22.05 30.97
N THR A 9 5.79 -21.31 30.61
CA THR A 9 5.96 -20.14 29.73
C THR A 9 6.77 -19.04 30.40
N ALA A 10 6.56 -18.72 31.68
CA ALA A 10 7.34 -17.69 32.36
C ALA A 10 8.82 -18.07 32.51
N ALA A 11 9.13 -19.32 32.84
CA ALA A 11 10.51 -19.84 32.88
C ALA A 11 11.19 -19.74 31.51
N ARG A 12 10.46 -20.08 30.43
CA ARG A 12 10.95 -19.96 29.04
C ARG A 12 11.12 -18.52 28.57
N TRP A 13 10.58 -17.54 29.29
CA TRP A 13 10.83 -16.12 29.06
C TRP A 13 12.03 -15.62 29.87
N ALA A 14 12.31 -16.23 31.03
CA ALA A 14 13.48 -15.94 31.87
C ALA A 14 14.80 -16.45 31.27
N GLU A 15 14.76 -17.56 30.50
CA GLU A 15 15.93 -18.11 29.78
C GLU A 15 16.25 -17.38 28.46
N GLY A 16 15.50 -16.32 28.13
CA GLY A 16 15.53 -15.67 26.83
C GLY A 16 14.52 -16.29 25.87
N TYR A 17 13.86 -15.46 25.04
CA TYR A 17 12.87 -15.93 24.08
C TYR A 17 13.41 -17.13 23.28
N PRO A 18 12.65 -18.21 23.06
CA PRO A 18 13.07 -19.37 22.27
C PRO A 18 13.01 -19.04 20.76
N TRP A 19 13.57 -17.89 20.37
CA TRP A 19 13.62 -17.43 19.01
C TRP A 19 14.59 -18.27 18.19
N LYS A 20 15.67 -18.82 18.79
CA LYS A 20 16.64 -19.69 18.10
C LYS A 20 15.97 -20.95 17.53
N GLU A 21 15.16 -21.65 18.33
CA GLU A 21 14.41 -22.84 17.90
C GLU A 21 13.39 -22.51 16.81
N LYS A 22 12.62 -21.42 17.00
CA LYS A 22 11.64 -20.95 16.02
C LYS A 22 12.32 -20.52 14.71
N LEU A 23 13.47 -19.85 14.81
CA LEU A 23 14.24 -19.38 13.68
C LEU A 23 14.81 -20.57 12.90
N ALA A 24 15.40 -21.55 13.58
CA ALA A 24 15.86 -22.79 12.97
C ALA A 24 14.72 -23.53 12.24
N LYS A 25 13.54 -23.64 12.87
CA LYS A 25 12.35 -24.26 12.29
C LYS A 25 11.90 -23.59 10.99
N TYR A 26 11.90 -22.26 10.97
CA TYR A 26 11.36 -21.49 9.84
C TYR A 26 12.44 -20.96 8.87
N LYS A 27 13.73 -21.25 9.10
CA LYS A 27 14.85 -20.74 8.28
C LYS A 27 14.67 -21.00 6.79
N GLY A 28 14.26 -22.23 6.43
CA GLY A 28 13.99 -22.60 5.04
C GLY A 28 12.81 -21.85 4.42
N GLU A 29 11.76 -21.59 5.19
CA GLU A 29 10.60 -20.80 4.73
C GLU A 29 10.93 -19.31 4.60
N LEU A 30 11.71 -18.77 5.54
CA LEU A 30 12.13 -17.36 5.51
C LEU A 30 13.02 -17.04 4.32
N GLY A 31 13.79 -18.01 3.83
CA GLY A 31 14.61 -17.86 2.62
C GLY A 31 13.81 -17.79 1.30
N LYS A 32 12.55 -18.24 1.29
CA LYS A 32 11.69 -18.22 0.09
C LYS A 32 11.17 -16.82 -0.26
N GLY A 33 11.34 -15.85 0.65
CA GLY A 33 10.91 -14.46 0.46
C GLY A 33 9.88 -14.02 1.49
N VAL A 34 9.19 -12.90 1.20
CA VAL A 34 8.34 -12.22 2.19
C VAL A 34 6.86 -12.57 2.05
N TRP A 35 6.38 -12.70 0.83
CA TRP A 35 4.95 -12.79 0.51
C TRP A 35 4.53 -14.14 -0.07
N GLY A 36 5.50 -15.05 -0.22
CA GLY A 36 5.34 -16.27 -0.98
C GLY A 36 6.45 -16.38 -2.01
N TYR A 37 6.33 -17.41 -2.83
CA TYR A 37 7.29 -17.72 -3.86
C TYR A 37 6.57 -18.27 -5.10
N TRP A 38 7.23 -18.11 -6.23
CA TRP A 38 6.73 -18.56 -7.52
C TRP A 38 7.20 -20.02 -7.73
N GLU A 39 6.27 -20.97 -7.84
CA GLU A 39 6.58 -22.38 -8.13
C GLU A 39 5.52 -23.02 -9.03
N LEU A 40 5.95 -23.71 -10.11
CA LEU A 40 5.12 -24.58 -10.96
C LEU A 40 3.79 -23.97 -11.46
N GLY A 41 3.85 -22.88 -12.23
CA GLY A 41 2.63 -22.20 -12.69
C GLY A 41 1.72 -21.54 -11.61
N ALA A 42 2.05 -21.55 -10.30
CA ALA A 42 1.31 -20.79 -9.29
C ALA A 42 2.16 -19.99 -8.27
N TRP A 43 1.53 -18.95 -7.71
CA TRP A 43 2.02 -18.29 -6.50
C TRP A 43 1.71 -19.14 -5.26
N LYS A 44 2.74 -19.53 -4.50
CA LYS A 44 2.61 -20.31 -3.27
C LYS A 44 2.79 -19.42 -2.03
N PRO A 45 1.86 -19.46 -1.05
CA PRO A 45 2.05 -18.76 0.21
C PRO A 45 3.16 -19.42 1.04
N LEU A 46 3.73 -18.67 1.98
CA LEU A 46 4.70 -19.21 2.93
C LEU A 46 4.04 -20.12 3.98
N GLY A 47 4.79 -21.09 4.49
CA GLY A 47 4.38 -21.94 5.61
C GLY A 47 4.35 -21.22 6.97
N ILE A 48 4.73 -19.94 7.02
CA ILE A 48 4.65 -19.07 8.19
C ILE A 48 3.72 -17.89 7.94
N SER A 49 2.79 -17.64 8.86
CA SER A 49 1.93 -16.46 8.78
C SER A 49 2.72 -15.18 9.05
N ALA A 50 2.33 -14.08 8.40
CA ALA A 50 2.96 -12.77 8.59
C ALA A 50 3.04 -12.35 10.06
N ARG A 51 1.99 -12.63 10.85
CA ARG A 51 1.98 -12.37 12.30
C ARG A 51 3.05 -13.16 13.05
N LYS A 52 3.19 -14.48 12.77
CA LYS A 52 4.20 -15.32 13.42
C LYS A 52 5.60 -14.87 13.04
N ARG A 53 5.82 -14.50 11.77
CA ARG A 53 7.08 -13.95 11.30
C ARG A 53 7.44 -12.63 11.96
N ALA A 54 6.51 -11.67 12.05
CA ALA A 54 6.75 -10.39 12.71
C ALA A 54 7.08 -10.56 14.20
N ARG A 55 6.43 -11.52 14.88
CA ARG A 55 6.76 -11.88 16.27
C ARG A 55 8.18 -12.43 16.37
N LEU A 56 8.56 -13.36 15.49
CA LEU A 56 9.91 -13.90 15.46
C LEU A 56 10.97 -12.82 15.17
N ARG A 57 10.72 -11.96 14.18
CA ARG A 57 11.57 -10.80 13.87
C ARG A 57 11.74 -9.88 15.09
N LYS A 58 10.67 -9.59 15.81
CA LYS A 58 10.73 -8.81 17.05
C LYS A 58 11.60 -9.49 18.12
N GLU A 59 11.44 -10.79 18.33
CA GLU A 59 12.23 -11.55 19.32
C GLU A 59 13.73 -11.56 18.97
N VAL A 60 14.08 -11.74 17.68
CA VAL A 60 15.48 -11.71 17.20
C VAL A 60 16.10 -10.33 17.39
N LEU A 61 15.42 -9.27 16.95
CA LEU A 61 15.93 -7.89 17.06
C LEU A 61 16.07 -7.46 18.52
N LEU A 62 15.17 -7.89 19.42
CA LEU A 62 15.28 -7.62 20.85
C LEU A 62 16.46 -8.36 21.51
N ALA A 63 16.88 -9.49 20.95
CA ALA A 63 18.08 -10.20 21.39
C ALA A 63 19.38 -9.57 20.87
N GLY A 64 19.30 -8.48 20.09
CA GLY A 64 20.46 -7.79 19.51
C GLY A 64 21.00 -8.43 18.22
N GLU A 65 20.31 -9.41 17.67
CA GLU A 65 20.71 -10.13 16.46
C GLU A 65 20.11 -9.49 15.19
N ASP A 66 20.77 -9.69 14.06
CA ASP A 66 20.35 -9.11 12.78
C ASP A 66 19.24 -9.93 12.08
N TRP A 67 18.42 -9.23 11.28
CA TRP A 67 17.33 -9.83 10.51
C TRP A 67 17.52 -9.62 9.00
N SER A 68 18.15 -10.60 8.35
CA SER A 68 18.53 -10.55 6.93
C SER A 68 17.49 -11.11 5.94
N TYR A 69 16.36 -11.64 6.42
CA TYR A 69 15.36 -12.32 5.58
C TYR A 69 14.37 -11.37 4.87
N ASP A 70 14.30 -10.11 5.29
CA ASP A 70 13.34 -9.15 4.75
C ASP A 70 14.10 -8.11 3.91
N PRO A 71 13.69 -7.87 2.64
CA PRO A 71 14.27 -6.80 1.85
C PRO A 71 13.97 -5.45 2.52
N PRO A 72 14.85 -4.46 2.31
CA PRO A 72 14.62 -3.12 2.82
C PRO A 72 13.35 -2.53 2.23
N ARG A 73 12.66 -1.68 3.03
CA ARG A 73 11.45 -1.01 2.58
C ARG A 73 11.81 -0.02 1.47
N GLY A 74 11.14 -0.15 0.32
CA GLY A 74 11.31 0.79 -0.79
C GLY A 74 10.78 2.19 -0.46
N GLU A 75 11.26 3.18 -1.23
CA GLU A 75 10.83 4.56 -1.11
C GLU A 75 9.33 4.74 -1.45
N MET A 76 8.66 5.61 -0.70
CA MET A 76 7.24 5.90 -0.94
C MET A 76 7.08 6.97 -2.02
N ARG A 77 6.16 6.75 -2.96
CA ARG A 77 5.85 7.74 -4.01
C ARG A 77 5.15 8.96 -3.43
N THR A 78 5.79 10.11 -3.50
CA THR A 78 5.24 11.41 -3.10
C THR A 78 4.82 12.21 -4.34
N LYS A 79 3.68 11.86 -4.96
CA LYS A 79 3.09 12.67 -6.04
C LYS A 79 1.64 13.01 -5.71
N ARG A 80 1.30 14.30 -5.69
CA ARG A 80 -0.08 14.77 -5.54
C ARG A 80 -0.76 14.81 -6.93
N LYS A 81 -1.97 14.26 -7.03
CA LYS A 81 -2.76 14.24 -8.28
C LYS A 81 -3.36 15.61 -8.62
N GLY A 82 -3.73 16.39 -7.59
CA GLY A 82 -4.57 17.58 -7.71
C GLY A 82 -6.04 17.23 -8.04
N HIS A 83 -6.98 18.09 -7.63
CA HIS A 83 -8.39 17.91 -7.98
C HIS A 83 -8.61 18.17 -9.48
N LYS A 84 -9.54 17.42 -10.08
CA LYS A 84 -9.86 17.56 -11.52
C LYS A 84 -10.32 18.99 -11.84
N CYS A 85 -11.14 19.57 -10.97
CA CYS A 85 -11.70 20.92 -11.15
C CYS A 85 -10.60 21.98 -11.27
N ASP A 86 -9.63 21.96 -10.35
CA ASP A 86 -8.54 22.94 -10.32
C ASP A 86 -7.68 22.83 -11.58
N ARG A 87 -7.40 21.60 -12.02
CA ARG A 87 -6.57 21.33 -13.21
C ARG A 87 -7.16 21.92 -14.49
N ILE A 88 -8.49 21.84 -14.66
CA ILE A 88 -9.19 22.33 -15.85
C ILE A 88 -9.72 23.76 -15.69
N SER A 89 -9.54 24.38 -14.52
CA SER A 89 -10.15 25.68 -14.21
C SER A 89 -9.64 26.80 -15.13
N ALA A 90 -8.35 26.79 -15.45
CA ALA A 90 -7.74 27.76 -16.36
C ALA A 90 -8.27 27.60 -17.79
N GLU A 91 -8.34 26.36 -18.29
CA GLU A 91 -8.89 26.03 -19.61
C GLU A 91 -10.36 26.47 -19.73
N LYS A 92 -11.16 26.17 -18.70
CA LYS A 92 -12.57 26.61 -18.66
C LYS A 92 -12.71 28.13 -18.72
N ARG A 93 -11.90 28.87 -17.94
CA ARG A 93 -11.92 30.34 -17.96
C ARG A 93 -11.54 30.90 -19.34
N ALA A 94 -10.51 30.33 -19.99
CA ALA A 94 -10.12 30.72 -21.34
C ALA A 94 -11.23 30.47 -22.37
N ASN A 95 -11.83 29.28 -22.34
CA ASN A 95 -12.95 28.95 -23.22
C ASN A 95 -14.16 29.86 -23.02
N THR A 96 -14.45 30.26 -21.78
CA THR A 96 -15.49 31.25 -21.50
C THR A 96 -15.19 32.58 -22.17
N VAL A 97 -13.95 33.09 -22.08
CA VAL A 97 -13.55 34.34 -22.75
C VAL A 97 -13.69 34.23 -24.27
N GLU A 98 -13.28 33.12 -24.87
CA GLU A 98 -13.43 32.91 -26.33
C GLU A 98 -14.89 32.82 -26.77
N LEU A 99 -15.73 32.15 -25.99
CA LEU A 99 -17.16 32.07 -26.25
C LEU A 99 -17.82 33.45 -26.18
N MET A 100 -17.42 34.28 -25.20
CA MET A 100 -17.95 35.64 -25.05
C MET A 100 -17.59 36.55 -26.23
N LYS A 101 -16.43 36.37 -26.87
CA LYS A 101 -16.09 37.10 -28.11
C LYS A 101 -17.06 36.79 -29.25
N LYS A 102 -17.58 35.56 -29.32
CA LYS A 102 -18.55 35.12 -30.34
C LYS A 102 -20.01 35.46 -29.99
N MET A 103 -20.25 35.94 -28.76
CA MET A 103 -21.60 36.21 -28.26
C MET A 103 -22.40 37.19 -29.12
N PRO A 104 -21.83 38.30 -29.64
CA PRO A 104 -22.59 39.24 -30.47
C PRO A 104 -23.14 38.58 -31.73
N GLN A 105 -22.33 37.75 -32.40
CA GLN A 105 -22.77 37.02 -33.59
C GLN A 105 -23.85 36.00 -33.24
N MET A 106 -23.67 35.22 -32.17
CA MET A 106 -24.68 34.24 -31.74
C MET A 106 -26.03 34.88 -31.41
N LEU A 107 -26.04 36.11 -30.86
CA LEU A 107 -27.28 36.86 -30.61
C LEU A 107 -27.96 37.32 -31.90
N LEU A 108 -27.19 37.74 -32.90
CA LEU A 108 -27.74 38.08 -34.22
C LEU A 108 -28.33 36.85 -34.89
N ASP A 109 -27.60 35.74 -34.91
CA ASP A 109 -28.07 34.48 -35.49
C ASP A 109 -29.37 34.00 -34.82
N TYR A 110 -29.46 34.09 -33.49
CA TYR A 110 -30.67 33.75 -32.75
C TYR A 110 -31.86 34.66 -33.11
N LYS A 111 -31.64 35.97 -33.20
CA LYS A 111 -32.68 36.92 -33.60
C LYS A 111 -33.16 36.60 -35.02
N VAL A 112 -32.25 36.46 -35.98
CA VAL A 112 -32.56 36.10 -37.37
C VAL A 112 -33.39 34.82 -37.42
N SER A 113 -32.96 33.76 -36.74
CA SER A 113 -33.73 32.50 -36.67
C SER A 113 -35.12 32.68 -36.06
N LYS A 114 -35.27 33.51 -35.02
CA LYS A 114 -36.56 33.73 -34.35
C LYS A 114 -37.53 34.57 -35.19
N TYR A 115 -37.03 35.51 -35.97
CA TYR A 115 -37.85 36.40 -36.81
C TYR A 115 -38.10 35.87 -38.23
N ILE A 116 -37.32 34.90 -38.71
CA ILE A 116 -37.47 34.31 -40.05
C ILE A 116 -38.23 32.97 -40.02
N LEU A 117 -38.16 32.20 -38.93
CA LEU A 117 -38.82 30.88 -38.81
C LEU A 117 -40.04 30.88 -37.87
N GLY A 118 -40.38 32.00 -37.22
CA GLY A 118 -41.57 32.17 -36.39
C GLY A 118 -42.57 33.09 -37.07
#